data_AF-A0A2E7PQ78-F1
#
_entry.id   AF-A0A2E7PQ78-F1
#
_cell.length_a   1.000
_cell.length_b   1.000
_cell.length_c   1.000
_cell.angle_alpha   90.00
_cell.angle_beta   90.00
_cell.angle_gamma   90.00
#
_symmetry.space_group_name_H-M   'P 1'
#
loop_
_entity.id
_entity.type
_entity.pdbx_description
1 polymer ?
#
loop_
_entity_poly.entity_id
_entity_poly.type
_entity_poly.pdbx_seq_one_letter_code
_entity_poly.pdbx_strand_id
1 'polypeptide(L)'
;MVGLLSVAAADARPWRVEQLPNGSKFSCGNCHHSPYGGPRNAFGLAVEKEVARGSRTAFWSSVLAAKDSDGDGASNGAELGDPDGDGKPTVGAELTNPGNSKSKPTKPVEPVVPKLVIENPKFPFSLRFKTVKGQDYEVQSTADFQSWTTLAKIKGTGTEKVFADRRKALYPRQYYRVKLKE
;
A
#
# COMPACT_ATOMS: atom_id res chain seq x y z
N MET A 1 -14.20 -25.38 41.07
CA MET A 1 -14.76 -25.21 39.72
C MET A 1 -13.59 -24.92 38.79
N VAL A 2 -13.10 -25.93 38.07
CA VAL A 2 -11.97 -25.78 37.14
C VAL A 2 -12.57 -25.37 35.79
N GLY A 3 -12.37 -24.12 35.39
CA GLY A 3 -12.82 -23.63 34.10
C GLY A 3 -11.99 -24.27 32.98
N LEU A 4 -12.62 -25.05 32.11
CA LEU A 4 -12.02 -25.48 30.86
C LEU A 4 -11.82 -24.26 29.97
N LEU A 5 -10.57 -23.85 29.76
CA LEU A 5 -10.19 -22.99 28.65
C LEU A 5 -10.16 -23.84 27.37
N SER A 6 -11.15 -23.68 26.50
CA SER A 6 -11.08 -24.22 25.14
C SER A 6 -9.94 -23.54 24.40
N VAL A 7 -8.84 -24.27 24.19
CA VAL A 7 -7.81 -23.89 23.23
C VAL A 7 -8.38 -24.15 21.83
N ALA A 8 -8.78 -23.10 21.12
CA ALA A 8 -9.12 -23.22 19.72
C ALA A 8 -7.89 -23.75 18.97
N ALA A 9 -8.05 -24.80 18.17
CA ALA A 9 -6.99 -25.31 17.31
C ALA A 9 -6.49 -24.18 16.40
N ALA A 10 -5.19 -23.90 16.46
CA ALA A 10 -4.53 -22.95 15.58
C ALA A 10 -4.21 -23.66 14.25
N ASP A 11 -5.18 -23.71 13.34
CA ASP A 11 -4.92 -24.24 12.00
C ASP A 11 -3.97 -23.31 11.24
N ALA A 12 -2.85 -23.87 10.77
CA ALA A 12 -1.99 -23.21 9.80
C ALA A 12 -2.83 -22.92 8.54
N ARG A 13 -2.69 -21.70 8.00
CA ARG A 13 -3.43 -21.26 6.80
C ARG A 13 -2.46 -21.09 5.63
N PRO A 14 -1.84 -22.17 5.13
CA PRO A 14 -0.82 -22.08 4.08
C PRO A 14 -1.36 -21.43 2.80
N TRP A 15 -2.65 -21.61 2.49
CA TRP A 15 -3.33 -20.94 1.38
C TRP A 15 -3.34 -19.40 1.46
N ARG A 16 -3.06 -18.80 2.63
CA ARG A 16 -2.86 -17.34 2.75
C ARG A 16 -1.57 -16.88 2.09
N VAL A 17 -0.54 -17.72 2.09
CA VAL A 17 0.73 -17.45 1.43
C VAL A 17 0.54 -17.39 -0.09
N GLU A 18 -0.37 -18.21 -0.63
CA GLU A 18 -0.70 -18.25 -2.07
C GLU A 18 -1.40 -16.97 -2.55
N GLN A 19 -1.93 -16.15 -1.62
CA GLN A 19 -2.55 -14.87 -1.96
C GLN A 19 -1.51 -13.74 -2.09
N LEU A 20 -0.25 -14.00 -1.74
CA LEU A 20 0.83 -13.04 -1.86
C LEU A 20 1.62 -13.25 -3.15
N PRO A 21 1.98 -12.18 -3.86
CA PRO A 21 2.98 -12.25 -4.91
C PRO A 21 4.30 -12.77 -4.32
N ASN A 22 4.90 -13.76 -4.98
CA ASN A 22 6.11 -14.45 -4.50
C ASN A 22 6.04 -14.97 -3.05
N GLY A 23 4.84 -15.22 -2.50
CA GLY A 23 4.66 -15.57 -1.09
C GLY A 23 5.45 -16.81 -0.66
N SER A 24 5.68 -17.75 -1.57
CA SER A 24 6.47 -18.95 -1.30
C SER A 24 7.92 -18.67 -0.87
N LYS A 25 8.48 -17.50 -1.22
CA LYS A 25 9.86 -17.11 -0.86
C LYS A 25 10.09 -17.09 0.65
N PHE A 26 9.14 -16.58 1.42
CA PHE A 26 9.22 -16.50 2.89
C PHE A 26 8.12 -17.30 3.61
N SER A 27 7.15 -17.87 2.87
CA SER A 27 6.08 -18.71 3.39
C SER A 27 5.35 -18.05 4.58
N CYS A 28 5.12 -18.76 5.68
CA CYS A 28 4.50 -18.20 6.89
C CYS A 28 5.29 -17.01 7.45
N GLY A 29 6.59 -16.94 7.19
CA GLY A 29 7.47 -15.85 7.59
C GLY A 29 7.13 -14.50 6.98
N ASN A 30 6.30 -14.44 5.92
CA ASN A 30 5.77 -13.15 5.45
C ASN A 30 4.92 -12.48 6.54
N CYS A 31 4.05 -13.24 7.23
CA CYS A 31 3.07 -12.69 8.17
C CYS A 31 3.40 -12.97 9.64
N HIS A 32 4.34 -13.87 9.92
CA HIS A 32 4.68 -14.33 11.26
C HIS A 32 6.17 -14.21 11.53
N HIS A 33 6.54 -14.04 12.80
CA HIS A 33 7.96 -13.99 13.20
C HIS A 33 8.69 -15.33 13.04
N SER A 34 7.95 -16.44 13.04
CA SER A 34 8.50 -17.79 12.86
C SER A 34 7.99 -18.40 11.55
N PRO A 35 8.84 -19.18 10.85
CA PRO A 35 8.44 -19.88 9.62
C PRO A 35 7.38 -20.97 9.87
N TYR A 36 7.11 -21.32 11.13
CA TYR A 36 6.07 -22.27 11.53
C TYR A 36 4.77 -21.59 11.98
N GLY A 37 4.66 -20.26 11.84
CA GLY A 37 3.52 -19.46 12.30
C GLY A 37 3.78 -18.75 13.63
N GLY A 38 2.74 -18.57 14.44
CA GLY A 38 2.83 -17.91 15.76
C GLY A 38 2.44 -16.43 15.75
N PRO A 39 3.00 -15.59 16.64
CA PRO A 39 2.69 -14.16 16.65
C PRO A 39 2.93 -13.51 15.29
N ARG A 40 2.01 -12.62 14.90
CA ARG A 40 2.11 -11.86 13.65
C ARG A 40 3.24 -10.84 13.74
N ASN A 41 3.97 -10.68 12.64
CA ASN A 41 4.89 -9.56 12.45
C ASN A 41 4.11 -8.32 11.98
N ALA A 42 4.82 -7.24 11.67
CA ALA A 42 4.18 -5.98 11.28
C ALA A 42 3.34 -6.12 10.00
N PHE A 43 3.83 -6.83 8.99
CA PHE A 43 3.06 -7.15 7.78
C PHE A 43 1.82 -7.99 8.07
N GLY A 44 1.94 -9.03 8.89
CA GLY A 44 0.80 -9.85 9.29
C GLY A 44 -0.29 -9.04 9.99
N LEU A 45 0.08 -8.06 10.82
CA LEU A 45 -0.85 -7.13 11.46
C LEU A 45 -1.48 -6.16 10.44
N ALA A 46 -0.77 -5.77 9.39
CA ALA A 46 -1.35 -5.04 8.27
C ALA A 46 -2.40 -5.89 7.55
N VAL A 47 -2.05 -7.14 7.19
CA VAL A 47 -2.98 -8.10 6.57
C VAL A 47 -4.24 -8.32 7.43
N GLU A 48 -4.10 -8.44 8.75
CA GLU A 48 -5.24 -8.61 9.65
C GLU A 48 -6.25 -7.45 9.58
N LYS A 49 -5.79 -6.23 9.29
CA LYS A 49 -6.68 -5.07 9.11
C LYS A 49 -7.43 -5.12 7.78
N GLU A 50 -6.85 -5.75 6.75
CA GLU A 50 -7.43 -5.85 5.41
C GLU A 50 -8.42 -7.01 5.27
N VAL A 51 -8.30 -8.07 6.09
CA VAL A 51 -9.15 -9.25 5.97
C VAL A 51 -9.67 -9.80 7.30
N ALA A 52 -10.99 -9.95 7.37
CA ALA A 52 -11.68 -10.47 8.55
C ALA A 52 -11.18 -11.87 8.94
N ARG A 53 -11.09 -12.12 10.26
CA ARG A 53 -10.73 -13.43 10.82
C ARG A 53 -11.63 -14.52 10.24
N GLY A 54 -11.02 -15.57 9.69
CA GLY A 54 -11.76 -16.69 9.11
C GLY A 54 -12.16 -16.51 7.64
N SER A 55 -12.16 -15.29 7.10
CA SER A 55 -12.48 -15.05 5.67
C SER A 55 -11.49 -15.76 4.75
N ARG A 56 -11.90 -16.07 3.52
CA ARG A 56 -11.04 -16.58 2.43
C ARG A 56 -10.80 -15.56 1.32
N THR A 57 -11.35 -14.35 1.44
CA THR A 57 -11.19 -13.28 0.45
C THR A 57 -9.70 -12.96 0.26
N ALA A 58 -9.32 -12.74 -1.00
CA ALA A 58 -8.01 -12.20 -1.34
C ALA A 58 -7.82 -10.85 -0.63
N PHE A 59 -6.70 -10.69 0.05
CA PHE A 59 -6.39 -9.47 0.79
C PHE A 59 -5.30 -8.64 0.11
N TRP A 60 -4.54 -9.24 -0.82
CA TRP A 60 -3.53 -8.52 -1.56
C TRP A 60 -4.19 -7.45 -2.42
N SER A 61 -3.68 -6.23 -2.29
CA SER A 61 -4.25 -5.05 -2.91
C SER A 61 -3.14 -4.04 -3.13
N SER A 62 -3.40 -3.08 -4.01
CA SER A 62 -2.52 -1.96 -4.26
C SER A 62 -2.32 -1.07 -3.02
N VAL A 63 -3.29 -1.02 -2.11
CA VAL A 63 -3.18 -0.32 -0.83
C VAL A 63 -2.24 -1.03 0.12
N LEU A 64 -2.37 -2.36 0.24
CA LEU A 64 -1.45 -3.15 1.07
C LEU A 64 -0.05 -3.15 0.46
N ALA A 65 0.09 -3.27 -0.86
CA ALA A 65 1.37 -3.22 -1.57
C ALA A 65 2.11 -1.88 -1.37
N ALA A 66 1.39 -0.77 -1.22
CA ALA A 66 1.97 0.56 -1.02
C ALA A 66 2.40 0.86 0.44
N LYS A 67 1.95 0.08 1.42
CA LYS A 67 2.36 0.25 2.82
C LYS A 67 3.80 -0.22 3.00
N ASP A 68 4.57 0.50 3.78
CA ASP A 68 5.81 0.05 4.42
C ASP A 68 5.41 -0.49 5.80
N SER A 69 5.25 -1.81 5.92
CA SER A 69 4.67 -2.38 7.16
C SER A 69 5.67 -2.44 8.30
N ASP A 70 6.94 -2.68 8.01
CA ASP A 70 7.98 -2.89 9.01
C ASP A 70 8.90 -1.66 9.23
N GLY A 71 8.72 -0.62 8.43
CA GLY A 71 9.35 0.69 8.61
C GLY A 71 10.78 0.77 8.09
N ASP A 72 11.16 -0.08 7.14
CA ASP A 72 12.52 -0.13 6.59
C ASP A 72 12.75 0.80 5.39
N GLY A 73 11.68 1.47 4.93
CA GLY A 73 11.66 2.39 3.82
C GLY A 73 11.29 1.75 2.47
N ALA A 74 11.07 0.44 2.40
CA ALA A 74 10.52 -0.26 1.24
C ALA A 74 9.03 -0.55 1.45
N SER A 75 8.25 -0.56 0.36
CA SER A 75 6.84 -0.95 0.44
C SER A 75 6.69 -2.47 0.32
N ASN A 76 5.66 -3.04 0.94
CA ASN A 76 5.37 -4.47 0.88
C ASN A 76 5.39 -5.01 -0.56
N GLY A 77 4.86 -4.23 -1.50
CA GLY A 77 4.85 -4.53 -2.93
C GLY A 77 6.24 -4.52 -3.55
N ALA A 78 7.09 -3.56 -3.22
CA ALA A 78 8.47 -3.56 -3.66
C ALA A 78 9.21 -4.83 -3.23
N GLU A 79 9.01 -5.23 -1.98
CA GLU A 79 9.68 -6.36 -1.36
C GLU A 79 9.16 -7.72 -1.84
N LEU A 80 7.85 -7.82 -2.10
CA LEU A 80 7.24 -9.03 -2.66
C LEU A 80 7.32 -9.06 -4.20
N GLY A 81 7.95 -8.05 -4.81
CA GLY A 81 8.14 -7.96 -6.25
C GLY A 81 6.86 -7.63 -7.01
N ASP A 82 5.87 -7.04 -6.38
CA ASP A 82 4.64 -6.52 -6.98
C ASP A 82 4.33 -5.10 -6.46
N PRO A 83 5.07 -4.07 -6.91
CA PRO A 83 4.94 -2.70 -6.39
C PRO A 83 3.59 -2.04 -6.69
N ASP A 84 2.87 -2.52 -7.71
CA ASP A 84 1.58 -1.98 -8.11
C ASP A 84 0.41 -2.68 -7.41
N GLY A 85 0.66 -3.88 -6.88
CA GLY A 85 -0.28 -4.65 -6.08
C GLY A 85 -1.39 -5.27 -6.92
N ASP A 86 -1.17 -5.48 -8.22
CA ASP A 86 -2.14 -6.12 -9.12
C ASP A 86 -2.13 -7.66 -9.03
N GLY A 87 -1.25 -8.22 -8.20
CA GLY A 87 -1.07 -9.65 -7.98
C GLY A 87 -0.15 -10.31 -9.00
N LYS A 88 0.49 -9.55 -9.90
CA LYS A 88 1.41 -10.07 -10.92
C LYS A 88 2.84 -9.63 -10.62
N PRO A 89 3.66 -10.53 -10.07
CA PRO A 89 5.03 -10.17 -9.75
C PRO A 89 5.84 -9.75 -10.98
N THR A 90 6.64 -8.71 -10.78
CA THR A 90 7.68 -8.27 -11.69
C THR A 90 8.80 -9.32 -11.73
N VAL A 91 9.10 -9.80 -12.93
CA VAL A 91 10.18 -10.78 -13.15
C VAL A 91 11.53 -10.16 -12.78
N GLY A 92 12.31 -10.86 -11.96
CA GLY A 92 13.67 -10.45 -11.57
C GLY A 92 13.72 -9.41 -10.46
N ALA A 93 12.60 -9.12 -9.78
CA ALA A 93 12.61 -8.26 -8.59
C ALA A 93 13.49 -8.85 -7.47
N GLU A 94 14.19 -7.97 -6.75
CA GLU A 94 14.87 -8.32 -5.50
C GLU A 94 13.80 -8.54 -4.44
N LEU A 95 13.70 -9.77 -3.91
CA LEU A 95 12.67 -10.14 -2.96
C LEU A 95 13.17 -10.05 -1.53
N THR A 96 12.44 -9.32 -0.70
CA THR A 96 12.72 -9.16 0.73
C THR A 96 11.46 -9.38 1.57
N ASN A 97 11.61 -9.51 2.90
CA ASN A 97 10.52 -9.93 3.77
C ASN A 97 9.80 -8.70 4.35
N PRO A 98 8.51 -8.50 4.02
CA PRO A 98 7.80 -7.26 4.35
C PRO A 98 7.45 -7.05 5.82
N GLY A 99 7.78 -8.03 6.66
CA GLY A 99 7.61 -7.96 8.10
C GLY A 99 8.92 -8.00 8.87
N ASN A 100 10.06 -7.81 8.22
CA ASN A 100 11.39 -7.84 8.81
C ASN A 100 12.26 -6.68 8.29
N SER A 101 12.35 -5.62 9.09
CA SER A 101 13.06 -4.38 8.72
C SER A 101 14.57 -4.48 8.52
N LYS A 102 15.16 -5.66 8.78
CA LYS A 102 16.56 -5.97 8.46
C LYS A 102 16.73 -6.65 7.11
N SER A 103 15.65 -7.16 6.54
CA SER A 103 15.58 -7.76 5.22
C SER A 103 15.05 -6.70 4.27
N LYS A 104 15.92 -5.82 3.79
CA LYS A 104 15.55 -4.71 2.91
C LYS A 104 16.29 -4.73 1.59
N PRO A 105 15.71 -4.18 0.50
CA PRO A 105 16.39 -4.15 -0.79
C PRO A 105 17.72 -3.38 -0.70
N THR A 106 18.75 -3.87 -1.41
CA THR A 106 20.09 -3.23 -1.44
C THR A 106 20.07 -1.82 -2.03
N LYS A 107 19.07 -1.50 -2.84
CA LYS A 107 18.75 -0.15 -3.32
C LYS A 107 17.45 0.30 -2.66
N PRO A 108 17.37 1.50 -2.09
CA PRO A 108 16.10 2.03 -1.59
C PRO A 108 15.06 2.02 -2.72
N VAL A 109 14.04 1.16 -2.61
CA VAL A 109 12.88 1.24 -3.49
C VAL A 109 11.99 2.28 -2.83
N GLU A 110 12.21 3.56 -3.17
CA GLU A 110 11.40 4.66 -2.63
C GLU A 110 9.91 4.30 -2.75
N PRO A 111 9.11 4.48 -1.67
CA PRO A 111 7.66 4.33 -1.79
C PRO A 111 7.22 5.16 -2.98
N VAL A 112 6.38 4.59 -3.87
CA VAL A 112 5.92 5.29 -5.08
C VAL A 112 4.90 6.36 -4.71
N VAL A 113 5.28 7.27 -3.81
CA VAL A 113 4.66 8.57 -3.65
C VAL A 113 4.79 9.23 -5.02
N PRO A 114 3.67 9.49 -5.72
CA PRO A 114 3.78 10.05 -7.03
C PRO A 114 4.46 11.42 -6.94
N LYS A 115 5.64 11.55 -7.54
CA LYS A 115 6.31 12.85 -7.62
C LYS A 115 5.39 13.81 -8.37
N LEU A 116 4.90 14.81 -7.65
CA LEU A 116 4.04 15.84 -8.21
C LEU A 116 4.90 16.84 -8.97
N VAL A 117 4.59 17.02 -10.24
CA VAL A 117 5.21 18.04 -11.09
C VAL A 117 4.20 19.16 -11.28
N ILE A 118 4.62 20.37 -10.89
CA ILE A 118 3.88 21.62 -11.07
C ILE A 118 4.70 22.47 -12.02
N GLU A 119 4.36 22.45 -13.30
CA GLU A 119 5.02 23.28 -14.29
C GLU A 119 4.29 24.62 -14.38
N ASN A 120 4.96 25.69 -13.94
CA ASN A 120 4.59 27.10 -14.12
C ASN A 120 3.10 27.40 -13.87
N PRO A 121 2.67 27.77 -12.65
CA PRO A 121 1.25 27.83 -12.27
C PRO A 121 0.50 28.91 -13.06
N LYS A 122 0.03 28.53 -14.24
CA LYS A 122 -0.93 29.29 -15.06
C LYS A 122 -2.31 28.77 -14.74
N PHE A 123 -3.31 29.65 -14.79
CA PHE A 123 -4.69 29.19 -14.71
C PHE A 123 -5.02 28.35 -15.97
N PRO A 124 -5.62 27.16 -15.83
CA PRO A 124 -5.98 26.50 -14.57
C PRO A 124 -4.78 25.85 -13.85
N PHE A 125 -4.74 25.98 -12.51
CA PHE A 125 -3.70 25.33 -11.71
C PHE A 125 -3.70 23.83 -12.01
N SER A 126 -2.55 23.28 -12.38
CA SER A 126 -2.43 21.90 -12.81
C SER A 126 -1.27 21.21 -12.12
N LEU A 127 -1.47 19.93 -11.79
CA LEU A 127 -0.43 19.04 -11.33
C LEU A 127 -0.44 17.78 -12.19
N ARG A 128 0.73 17.21 -12.42
CA ARG A 128 0.87 15.93 -13.11
C ARG A 128 1.73 14.97 -12.30
N PHE A 129 1.40 13.69 -12.41
CA PHE A 129 2.11 12.65 -11.70
C PHE A 129 1.96 11.31 -12.42
N LYS A 130 3.00 10.47 -12.34
CA LYS A 130 2.94 9.10 -12.84
C LYS A 130 2.08 8.28 -11.89
N THR A 131 0.99 7.71 -12.39
CA THR A 131 0.20 6.77 -11.62
C THR A 131 0.85 5.40 -11.62
N VAL A 132 0.57 4.63 -10.57
CA VAL A 132 0.85 3.20 -10.51
C VAL A 132 -0.41 2.46 -10.92
N LYS A 133 -0.29 1.40 -11.72
CA LYS A 133 -1.45 0.65 -12.20
C LYS A 133 -2.17 -0.02 -11.02
N GLY A 134 -3.50 -0.01 -10.98
CA GLY A 134 -4.26 -0.64 -9.90
C GLY A 134 -4.34 0.16 -8.59
N GLN A 135 -3.56 1.23 -8.43
CA GLN A 135 -3.72 2.19 -7.32
C GLN A 135 -4.77 3.24 -7.68
N ASP A 136 -5.70 3.51 -6.77
CA ASP A 136 -6.64 4.62 -6.91
C ASP A 136 -6.11 5.84 -6.16
N TYR A 137 -6.28 7.03 -6.74
CA TYR A 137 -5.83 8.28 -6.16
C TYR A 137 -6.99 9.24 -5.95
N GLU A 138 -6.93 10.02 -4.89
CA GLU A 138 -7.78 11.19 -4.67
C GLU A 138 -6.94 12.46 -4.73
N VAL A 139 -7.31 13.37 -5.62
CA VAL A 139 -6.79 14.73 -5.60
C VAL A 139 -7.68 15.55 -4.69
N GLN A 140 -7.09 16.13 -3.65
CA GLN A 140 -7.81 16.89 -2.63
C GLN A 140 -7.23 18.29 -2.50
N SER A 141 -8.06 19.22 -2.04
CA SER A 141 -7.62 20.58 -1.71
C SER A 141 -8.08 21.03 -0.33
N THR A 142 -7.33 21.95 0.26
CA THR A 142 -7.64 22.59 1.54
C THR A 142 -7.20 24.04 1.56
N ALA A 143 -7.86 24.87 2.37
CA ALA A 143 -7.46 26.25 2.65
C ALA A 143 -6.80 26.39 4.04
N ASP A 144 -6.99 25.41 4.94
CA ASP A 144 -6.65 25.49 6.36
C ASP A 144 -5.82 24.30 6.87
N PHE A 145 -5.53 23.31 6.02
CA PHE A 145 -4.91 22.02 6.35
C PHE A 145 -5.71 21.09 7.28
N GLN A 146 -6.89 21.51 7.73
CA GLN A 146 -7.77 20.74 8.61
C GLN A 146 -8.89 20.08 7.80
N SER A 147 -9.55 20.87 6.95
CA SER A 147 -10.69 20.45 6.15
C SER A 147 -10.23 20.19 4.71
N TRP A 148 -10.36 18.95 4.24
CA TRP A 148 -9.96 18.53 2.90
C TRP A 148 -11.18 18.18 2.04
N THR A 149 -11.25 18.76 0.84
CA THR A 149 -12.28 18.44 -0.16
C THR A 149 -11.68 17.62 -1.28
N THR A 150 -12.29 16.48 -1.61
CA THR A 150 -11.91 15.69 -2.78
C THR A 150 -12.40 16.36 -4.07
N LEU A 151 -11.48 16.64 -4.97
CA LEU A 151 -11.72 17.29 -6.27
C LEU A 151 -11.81 16.29 -7.41
N ALA A 152 -11.03 15.21 -7.34
CA ALA A 152 -11.02 14.18 -8.36
C ALA A 152 -10.63 12.83 -7.77
N LYS A 153 -11.16 11.78 -8.40
CA LYS A 153 -10.73 10.39 -8.20
C LYS A 153 -10.07 9.92 -9.50
N ILE A 154 -8.84 9.45 -9.42
CA ILE A 154 -8.02 9.06 -10.57
C ILE A 154 -7.68 7.59 -10.45
N LYS A 155 -8.08 6.80 -11.43
CA LYS A 155 -7.66 5.40 -11.58
C LYS A 155 -6.20 5.36 -12.01
N GLY A 156 -5.39 4.63 -11.28
CA GLY A 156 -4.00 4.41 -11.62
C GLY A 156 -3.88 3.37 -12.72
N THR A 157 -3.26 3.78 -13.82
CA THR A 157 -3.12 2.97 -15.03
C THR A 157 -1.66 2.66 -15.35
N GLY A 158 -0.72 3.07 -14.50
CA GLY A 158 0.74 2.97 -14.75
C GLY A 158 1.27 4.10 -15.65
N THR A 159 0.37 4.95 -16.15
CA THR A 159 0.68 6.09 -17.01
C THR A 159 0.62 7.38 -16.23
N GLU A 160 1.16 8.45 -16.80
CA GLU A 160 0.96 9.76 -16.23
C GLU A 160 -0.49 10.23 -16.33
N LYS A 161 -0.91 10.99 -15.31
CA LYS A 161 -2.18 11.71 -15.29
C LYS A 161 -1.93 13.18 -14.96
N VAL A 162 -2.75 14.02 -15.57
CA VAL A 162 -2.79 15.46 -15.32
C VAL A 162 -4.12 15.79 -14.65
N PHE A 163 -4.06 16.49 -13.53
CA PHE A 163 -5.22 17.11 -12.90
C PHE A 163 -5.15 18.62 -13.13
N ALA A 164 -6.28 19.24 -13.49
CA ALA A 164 -6.40 20.67 -13.69
C ALA A 164 -7.58 21.21 -12.86
N ASP A 165 -7.30 22.09 -11.90
CA ASP A 165 -8.30 22.80 -11.13
C ASP A 165 -8.73 24.07 -11.87
N ARG A 166 -9.93 24.04 -12.43
CA ARG A 166 -10.57 25.17 -13.13
C ARG A 166 -11.44 26.02 -12.23
N ARG A 167 -11.56 25.71 -10.94
CA ARG A 167 -12.34 26.52 -10.01
C ARG A 167 -11.66 27.88 -9.91
N LYS A 168 -12.44 28.94 -10.12
CA LYS A 168 -12.02 30.30 -9.79
C LYS A 168 -12.09 30.46 -8.27
N ALA A 169 -11.11 29.89 -7.58
CA ALA A 169 -10.99 29.99 -6.14
C ALA A 169 -10.59 31.42 -5.75
N LEU A 170 -11.47 32.13 -5.02
CA LEU A 170 -11.20 33.45 -4.41
C LEU A 170 -10.42 33.32 -3.08
N TYR A 171 -9.79 32.18 -2.82
CA TYR A 171 -9.10 31.93 -1.56
C TYR A 171 -7.70 32.56 -1.58
N PRO A 172 -7.27 33.25 -0.50
CA PRO A 172 -5.93 33.84 -0.42
C PRO A 172 -4.80 32.81 -0.61
N ARG A 173 -5.02 31.56 -0.21
CA ARG A 173 -4.13 30.41 -0.42
C ARG A 173 -4.96 29.14 -0.61
N GLN A 174 -4.51 28.27 -1.51
CA GLN A 174 -5.10 26.95 -1.74
C GLN A 174 -3.98 25.92 -1.81
N TYR A 175 -4.09 24.85 -1.03
CA TYR A 175 -3.15 23.75 -1.00
C TYR A 175 -3.77 22.50 -1.60
N TYR A 176 -2.93 21.64 -2.17
CA TYR A 176 -3.33 20.43 -2.86
C TYR A 176 -2.53 19.24 -2.36
N ARG A 177 -3.14 18.06 -2.37
CA ARG A 177 -2.44 16.78 -2.20
C ARG A 177 -3.03 15.73 -3.12
N VAL A 178 -2.20 14.74 -3.46
CA VAL A 178 -2.66 13.49 -4.05
C VAL A 178 -2.53 12.42 -2.97
N LYS A 179 -3.64 11.82 -2.59
CA LYS A 179 -3.71 10.75 -1.59
C LYS A 179 -3.99 9.43 -2.31
N LEU A 180 -3.36 8.33 -1.86
CA LEU A 180 -3.86 7.01 -2.20
C LEU A 180 -5.25 6.81 -1.58
N LYS A 181 -6.16 6.28 -2.37
CA LYS A 181 -7.47 5.88 -1.88
C LYS A 181 -7.31 4.55 -1.14
N GLU A 182 -7.76 4.55 0.11
CA GLU A 182 -7.89 3.34 0.93
C GLU A 182 -8.95 2.38 0.35
#